data_AF-A0A2S0WRA2-F1
#
_entry.id   AF-A0A2S0WRA2-F1
#
_cell.length_a   1.000
_cell.length_b   1.000
_cell.length_c   1.000
_cell.angle_alpha   90.00
_cell.angle_beta   90.00
_cell.angle_gamma   90.00
#
_symmetry.space_group_name_H-M   'P 1'
#
loop_
_entity.id
_entity.type
_entity.pdbx_description
1 polymer ?
#
loop_
_entity_poly.entity_id
_entity_poly.type
_entity_poly.pdbx_seq_one_letter_code
_entity_poly.pdbx_strand_id
1 'polypeptide(L)'
;MSAQTLAGTLTRQDAPRATFGHTLRAEWIKLWSVRSTWWTMTALVVLGAGLTTLICLGNAEWLASSEADESAGSFITWGMMIAQVCAVIVGTLAVTSEYGTGMIRTSFAAVPHRGAVFLAKALVVCGVLLVTGTATALLGYVGGNHFLDREGIGLSLEGDVARSMYGSGLYLAALGLLSMAVGFLVRHTAAAISIVLATVFVIGNMVMLIPGELGDVITKVMPGNAASSLVAPVSFNPDALGAWTGFAVLLGEVGALCAAAWWLLRERDA
;
A
#
# COMPACT_ATOMS: atom_id res chain seq x y z
N MET A 1 -21.23 48.81 50.04
CA MET A 1 -19.99 48.02 50.17
C MET A 1 -20.32 46.57 49.84
N SER A 2 -19.72 45.83 48.91
CA SER A 2 -18.79 46.07 47.81
C SER A 2 -18.85 44.76 47.01
N ALA A 3 -19.26 44.78 45.74
CA ALA A 3 -19.23 43.59 44.89
C ALA A 3 -17.77 43.34 44.47
N GLN A 4 -17.13 42.33 45.05
CA GLN A 4 -15.80 41.89 44.67
C GLN A 4 -15.88 41.07 43.38
N THR A 5 -15.60 41.73 42.27
CA THR A 5 -15.34 41.11 40.97
C THR A 5 -14.04 40.31 41.06
N LEU A 6 -14.14 38.98 41.15
CA LEU A 6 -13.04 38.05 40.93
C LEU A 6 -12.68 38.04 39.44
N ALA A 7 -11.91 39.03 39.00
CA ALA A 7 -11.25 39.01 37.71
C ALA A 7 -10.06 38.04 37.79
N GLY A 8 -10.34 36.74 37.64
CA GLY A 8 -9.30 35.73 37.45
C GLY A 8 -8.59 35.98 36.12
N THR A 9 -7.33 36.42 36.19
CA THR A 9 -6.41 36.46 35.07
C THR A 9 -6.18 35.03 34.60
N LEU A 10 -6.97 34.57 33.61
CA LEU A 10 -6.63 33.36 32.86
C LEU A 10 -5.36 33.69 32.07
N THR A 11 -4.20 33.37 32.63
CA THR A 11 -2.96 33.30 31.88
C THR A 11 -3.21 32.30 30.76
N ARG A 12 -3.34 32.80 29.53
CA ARG A 12 -3.39 32.01 28.31
C ARG A 12 -2.10 31.20 28.29
N GLN A 13 -2.13 29.96 28.77
CA GLN A 13 -1.01 29.05 28.61
C GLN A 13 -0.90 28.87 27.10
N ASP A 14 0.18 29.39 26.51
CA ASP A 14 0.49 29.16 25.11
C ASP A 14 0.67 27.65 24.94
N ALA A 15 -0.39 26.98 24.50
CA ALA A 15 -0.35 25.56 24.23
C ALA A 15 0.81 25.32 23.24
N PRO A 16 1.74 24.39 23.55
CA PRO A 16 2.90 24.18 22.72
C PRO A 16 2.46 23.86 21.30
N ARG A 17 2.99 24.62 20.32
CA ARG A 17 2.67 24.44 18.90
C ARG A 17 2.96 22.98 18.50
N ALA A 18 1.98 22.31 17.90
CA ALA A 18 2.15 20.95 17.41
C ALA A 18 3.28 20.92 16.36
N THR A 19 4.38 20.24 16.67
CA THR A 19 5.48 20.01 15.73
C THR A 19 5.14 18.88 14.78
N PHE A 20 5.82 18.80 13.64
CA PHE A 20 5.63 17.69 12.69
C PHE A 20 5.87 16.32 13.32
N GLY A 21 6.83 16.21 14.25
CA GLY A 21 7.09 14.97 15.00
C GLY A 21 5.92 14.55 15.90
N HIS A 22 5.22 15.51 16.53
CA HIS A 22 4.00 15.23 17.27
C HIS A 22 2.88 14.74 16.35
N THR A 23 2.73 15.34 15.16
CA THR A 23 1.76 14.89 14.16
C THR A 23 2.07 13.47 13.67
N LEU A 24 3.32 13.16 13.35
CA LEU A 24 3.74 11.82 12.92
C LEU A 24 3.45 10.77 13.99
N ARG A 25 3.77 11.08 15.25
CA ARG A 25 3.46 10.19 16.39
C ARG A 25 1.96 10.01 16.56
N ALA A 26 1.16 11.07 16.40
CA ALA A 26 -0.29 10.99 16.48
C ALA A 26 -0.87 10.09 15.38
N GLU A 27 -0.41 10.24 14.14
CA GLU A 27 -0.82 9.38 13.01
C GLU A 27 -0.43 7.91 13.24
N TRP A 28 0.77 7.65 13.77
CA TRP A 28 1.19 6.31 14.15
C TRP A 28 0.26 5.69 15.20
N ILE A 29 -0.02 6.41 16.28
CA ILE A 29 -0.94 5.95 17.34
C ILE A 29 -2.33 5.70 16.77
N LYS A 30 -2.85 6.62 15.94
CA LYS A 30 -4.17 6.48 15.32
C LYS A 30 -4.26 5.21 14.49
N LEU A 31 -3.28 4.97 13.60
CA LEU A 31 -3.27 3.78 12.75
C LEU A 31 -3.36 2.48 13.58
N TRP A 32 -2.57 2.37 14.64
CA TRP A 32 -2.53 1.18 15.50
C TRP A 32 -3.62 1.11 16.58
N SER A 33 -4.36 2.19 16.79
CA SER A 33 -5.50 2.19 17.73
C SER A 33 -6.74 1.46 17.19
N VAL A 34 -6.83 1.31 15.87
CA VAL A 34 -7.98 0.67 15.23
C VAL A 34 -7.78 -0.84 15.18
N ARG A 35 -8.70 -1.60 15.79
CA ARG A 35 -8.65 -3.07 15.81
C ARG A 35 -8.59 -3.68 14.41
N SER A 36 -9.26 -3.07 13.44
CA SER A 36 -9.22 -3.56 12.05
C SER A 36 -7.81 -3.50 11.46
N THR A 37 -6.98 -2.51 11.82
CA THR A 37 -5.59 -2.43 11.35
C THR A 37 -4.81 -3.68 11.75
N TRP A 38 -4.93 -4.12 13.01
CA TRP A 38 -4.25 -5.33 13.48
C TRP A 38 -4.68 -6.57 12.70
N TRP A 39 -5.99 -6.75 12.49
CA TRP A 39 -6.49 -7.87 11.70
C TRP A 39 -6.04 -7.81 10.25
N THR A 40 -6.03 -6.63 9.62
CA THR A 40 -5.59 -6.47 8.24
C THR A 40 -4.08 -6.67 8.10
N MET A 41 -3.26 -6.20 9.04
CA MET A 41 -1.80 -6.46 9.04
C MET A 41 -1.49 -7.93 9.24
N THR A 42 -2.17 -8.60 10.17
CA THR A 42 -2.02 -10.04 10.37
C THR A 42 -2.44 -10.82 9.12
N ALA A 43 -3.58 -10.46 8.51
CA ALA A 43 -4.03 -11.08 7.26
C ALA A 43 -3.04 -10.84 6.11
N LEU A 44 -2.47 -9.63 6.00
CA LEU A 44 -1.45 -9.30 5.01
C LEU A 44 -0.26 -10.25 5.10
N VAL A 45 0.30 -10.43 6.31
CA VAL A 45 1.47 -11.27 6.53
C VAL A 45 1.12 -12.75 6.38
N VAL A 46 0.08 -13.22 7.08
CA VAL A 46 -0.27 -14.65 7.13
C VAL A 46 -0.74 -15.14 5.77
N LEU A 47 -1.67 -14.43 5.12
CA LEU A 47 -2.17 -14.86 3.82
C LEU A 47 -1.15 -14.59 2.71
N GLY A 48 -0.39 -13.49 2.78
CA GLY A 48 0.61 -13.19 1.75
C GLY A 48 1.77 -14.18 1.74
N ALA A 49 2.43 -14.38 2.90
CA ALA A 49 3.53 -15.32 3.01
C ALA A 49 3.03 -16.78 2.94
N GLY A 50 1.90 -17.08 3.59
CA GLY A 50 1.31 -18.41 3.62
C GLY A 50 0.86 -18.87 2.24
N LEU A 51 0.19 -18.01 1.46
CA LEU A 51 -0.23 -18.39 0.11
C LEU A 51 0.97 -18.62 -0.80
N THR A 52 2.01 -17.78 -0.73
CA THR A 52 3.25 -18.01 -1.48
C THR A 52 3.84 -19.37 -1.14
N THR A 53 3.92 -19.70 0.15
CA THR A 53 4.43 -20.99 0.63
C THR A 53 3.60 -22.16 0.10
N LEU A 54 2.27 -22.08 0.17
CA LEU A 54 1.36 -23.12 -0.31
C LEU A 54 1.44 -23.30 -1.83
N ILE A 55 1.57 -22.20 -2.58
CA ILE A 55 1.69 -22.22 -4.03
C ILE A 55 3.00 -22.87 -4.46
N CYS A 56 4.12 -22.51 -3.84
CA CYS A 56 5.40 -23.17 -4.12
C CYS A 56 5.36 -24.66 -3.72
N LEU A 57 4.80 -24.99 -2.56
CA LEU A 57 4.61 -26.38 -2.13
C LEU A 57 3.80 -27.19 -3.16
N GLY A 58 2.67 -26.65 -3.62
CA GLY A 58 1.77 -27.36 -4.53
C GLY A 58 2.29 -27.51 -5.96
N ASN A 59 3.27 -26.69 -6.37
CA ASN A 59 3.78 -26.67 -7.73
C ASN A 59 5.26 -27.07 -7.85
N ALA A 60 5.98 -27.33 -6.75
CA ALA A 60 7.42 -27.59 -6.77
C ALA A 60 7.81 -28.76 -7.67
N GLU A 61 7.12 -29.90 -7.55
CA GLU A 61 7.39 -31.09 -8.37
C GLU A 61 7.14 -30.82 -9.86
N TRP A 62 6.03 -30.14 -10.19
CA TRP A 62 5.72 -29.77 -11.57
C TRP A 62 6.78 -28.82 -12.14
N LEU A 63 7.15 -27.77 -11.41
CA LEU A 63 8.17 -26.79 -11.80
C LEU A 63 9.57 -27.41 -12.01
N ALA A 64 9.87 -28.53 -11.35
CA ALA A 64 11.12 -29.26 -11.52
C ALA A 64 11.08 -30.27 -12.68
N SER A 65 9.89 -30.56 -13.22
CA SER A 65 9.71 -31.50 -14.32
C SER A 65 10.13 -30.89 -15.66
N SER A 66 10.42 -31.76 -16.64
CA SER A 66 10.68 -31.33 -18.03
C SER A 66 9.45 -30.79 -18.77
N GLU A 67 8.26 -30.90 -18.17
CA GLU A 67 7.00 -30.42 -18.75
C GLU A 67 6.66 -28.99 -18.32
N ALA A 68 7.39 -28.43 -17.34
CA ALA A 68 7.19 -27.05 -16.90
C ALA A 68 7.53 -26.05 -18.02
N ASP A 69 6.60 -25.13 -18.27
CA ASP A 69 6.78 -23.99 -19.16
C ASP A 69 7.01 -22.67 -18.41
N GLU A 70 6.98 -22.70 -17.07
CA GLU A 70 7.08 -21.54 -16.20
C GLU A 70 8.29 -21.60 -15.26
N SER A 71 8.80 -20.43 -14.88
CA SER A 71 9.88 -20.31 -13.92
C SER A 71 9.38 -20.36 -12.48
N ALA A 72 10.09 -21.06 -11.60
CA ALA A 72 9.87 -20.98 -10.15
C ALA A 72 9.95 -19.53 -9.61
N GLY A 73 10.71 -18.67 -10.28
CA GLY A 73 10.80 -17.24 -9.98
C GLY A 73 9.47 -16.50 -10.15
N SER A 74 8.55 -16.98 -11.00
CA SER A 74 7.23 -16.38 -11.18
C SER A 74 6.28 -16.65 -10.00
N PHE A 75 6.55 -17.70 -9.21
CA PHE A 75 5.70 -18.15 -8.11
C PHE A 75 6.17 -17.67 -6.73
N ILE A 76 7.44 -17.28 -6.58
CA ILE A 76 8.05 -17.00 -5.26
C ILE A 76 7.54 -15.73 -4.57
N THR A 77 6.71 -14.94 -5.24
CA THR A 77 6.01 -13.78 -4.66
C THR A 77 4.49 -13.81 -4.90
N TRP A 78 3.94 -14.94 -5.34
CA TRP A 78 2.55 -15.03 -5.82
C TRP A 78 1.52 -14.61 -4.77
N GLY A 79 1.77 -14.92 -3.49
CA GLY A 79 0.89 -14.53 -2.39
C GLY A 79 0.85 -13.03 -2.12
N MET A 80 1.78 -12.24 -2.69
CA MET A 80 1.73 -10.78 -2.62
C MET A 80 0.44 -10.21 -3.23
N MET A 81 -0.23 -10.93 -4.14
CA MET A 81 -1.54 -10.56 -4.66
C MET A 81 -2.58 -10.32 -3.54
N ILE A 82 -2.57 -11.15 -2.49
CA ILE A 82 -3.46 -10.97 -1.34
C ILE A 82 -2.97 -9.84 -0.42
N ALA A 83 -1.65 -9.67 -0.29
CA ALA A 83 -1.07 -8.59 0.50
C ALA A 83 -1.42 -7.20 -0.09
N GLN A 84 -1.55 -7.09 -1.41
CA GLN A 84 -2.02 -5.88 -2.12
C GLN A 84 -3.43 -5.47 -1.67
N VAL A 85 -4.37 -6.43 -1.57
CA VAL A 85 -5.73 -6.15 -1.09
C VAL A 85 -5.69 -5.57 0.33
N CYS A 86 -4.86 -6.15 1.20
CA CYS A 86 -4.69 -5.67 2.57
C CYS A 86 -4.07 -4.26 2.61
N ALA A 87 -3.09 -3.97 1.75
CA ALA A 87 -2.48 -2.65 1.62
C ALA A 87 -3.48 -1.57 1.18
N VAL A 88 -4.35 -1.89 0.21
CA VAL A 88 -5.45 -1.02 -0.24
C VAL A 88 -6.43 -0.73 0.91
N ILE A 89 -6.81 -1.75 1.67
CA ILE A 89 -7.69 -1.58 2.84
C ILE A 89 -7.04 -0.66 3.87
N VAL A 90 -5.76 -0.87 4.20
CA VAL A 90 -5.03 -0.07 5.19
C VAL A 90 -4.89 1.38 4.74
N GLY A 91 -4.48 1.61 3.50
CA GLY A 91 -4.39 2.94 2.91
C GLY A 91 -5.72 3.69 2.94
N THR A 92 -6.82 3.00 2.59
CA THR A 92 -8.16 3.59 2.66
C THR A 92 -8.58 3.91 4.09
N LEU A 93 -8.49 2.93 5.00
CA LEU A 93 -8.93 3.07 6.39
C LEU A 93 -8.13 4.12 7.15
N ALA A 94 -6.87 4.35 6.78
CA ALA A 94 -6.06 5.43 7.34
C ALA A 94 -6.76 6.79 7.19
N VAL A 95 -7.64 6.96 6.20
CA VAL A 95 -8.37 8.21 5.94
C VAL A 95 -9.84 8.10 6.28
N THR A 96 -10.52 7.10 5.74
CA THR A 96 -11.99 7.05 5.79
C THR A 96 -12.53 6.75 7.18
N SER A 97 -11.73 6.14 8.07
CA SER A 97 -12.11 5.95 9.49
C SER A 97 -12.27 7.27 10.24
N GLU A 98 -11.47 8.29 9.89
CA GLU A 98 -11.59 9.64 10.48
C GLU A 98 -12.80 10.40 9.92
N TYR A 99 -13.17 10.15 8.66
CA TYR A 99 -14.40 10.70 8.08
C TYR A 99 -15.65 10.06 8.69
N GLY A 100 -15.67 8.74 8.86
CA GLY A 100 -16.80 8.03 9.45
C GLY A 100 -17.09 8.39 10.91
N THR A 101 -16.07 8.79 11.67
CA THR A 101 -16.19 9.20 13.08
C THR A 101 -16.28 10.72 13.28
N GLY A 102 -16.09 11.51 12.22
CA GLY A 102 -16.00 12.97 12.31
C GLY A 102 -14.69 13.51 12.91
N MET A 103 -13.74 12.63 13.26
CA MET A 103 -12.43 12.97 13.86
C MET A 103 -11.57 13.85 12.94
N ILE A 104 -11.81 13.83 11.63
CA ILE A 104 -11.02 14.64 10.69
C ILE A 104 -11.11 16.15 10.99
N ARG A 105 -12.25 16.64 11.52
CA ARG A 105 -12.42 18.04 11.93
C ARG A 105 -11.58 18.38 13.14
N THR A 106 -11.50 17.48 14.12
CA THR A 106 -10.70 17.69 15.32
C THR A 106 -9.21 17.59 15.01
N SER A 107 -8.80 16.68 14.12
CA SER A 107 -7.42 16.59 13.60
C SER A 107 -6.96 17.93 13.00
N PHE A 108 -7.77 18.55 12.14
CA PHE A 108 -7.41 19.83 11.51
C PHE A 108 -7.56 21.04 12.43
N ALA A 109 -8.45 20.99 13.42
CA ALA A 109 -8.53 22.03 14.45
C ALA A 109 -7.30 22.01 15.37
N ALA A 110 -6.77 20.82 15.69
CA ALA A 110 -5.59 20.65 16.53
C ALA A 110 -4.28 20.98 15.81
N VAL A 111 -4.19 20.71 14.49
CA VAL A 111 -3.02 20.99 13.66
C VAL A 111 -3.41 21.93 12.51
N PRO A 112 -3.16 23.25 12.63
CA PRO A 112 -3.61 24.23 11.63
C PRO A 112 -2.95 24.06 10.25
N HIS A 113 -1.82 23.34 10.17
CA HIS A 113 -1.17 23.00 8.90
C HIS A 113 -1.71 21.68 8.34
N ARG A 114 -2.79 21.75 7.54
CA ARG A 114 -3.42 20.57 6.88
C ARG A 114 -2.41 19.71 6.11
N GLY A 115 -1.36 20.32 5.54
CA GLY A 115 -0.32 19.63 4.78
C GLY A 115 0.60 18.79 5.64
N ALA A 116 0.84 19.21 6.88
CA ALA A 116 1.60 18.43 7.84
C ALA A 116 0.87 17.14 8.21
N VAL A 117 -0.46 17.18 8.37
CA VAL A 117 -1.29 16.00 8.63
C VAL A 117 -1.31 15.05 7.43
N PHE A 118 -1.52 15.59 6.23
CA PHE A 118 -1.49 14.78 4.99
C PHE A 118 -0.15 14.06 4.82
N LEU A 119 0.96 14.79 4.95
CA LEU A 119 2.30 14.22 4.80
C LEU A 119 2.63 13.23 5.92
N ALA A 120 2.29 13.54 7.17
CA ALA A 120 2.51 12.62 8.29
C ALA A 120 1.77 11.30 8.09
N LYS A 121 0.50 11.35 7.66
CA LYS A 121 -0.29 10.16 7.36
C LYS A 121 0.31 9.36 6.20
N ALA A 122 0.70 10.05 5.12
CA ALA A 122 1.37 9.43 3.99
C ALA A 122 2.66 8.70 4.41
N LEU A 123 3.52 9.35 5.21
CA LEU A 123 4.76 8.75 5.69
C LEU A 123 4.52 7.54 6.60
N VAL A 124 3.52 7.61 7.49
CA VAL A 124 3.18 6.48 8.36
C VAL A 124 2.65 5.30 7.55
N VAL A 125 1.70 5.52 6.63
CA VAL A 125 1.15 4.45 5.78
C VAL A 125 2.24 3.85 4.90
N CYS A 126 3.05 4.69 4.26
CA CYS A 126 4.17 4.28 3.42
C CYS A 126 5.18 3.45 4.21
N GLY A 127 5.63 3.95 5.37
CA GLY A 127 6.61 3.26 6.20
C GLY A 127 6.11 1.92 6.73
N VAL A 128 4.86 1.86 7.21
CA VAL A 128 4.25 0.60 7.69
C VAL A 128 4.18 -0.41 6.57
N LEU A 129 3.57 -0.06 5.42
CA LEU A 129 3.37 -1.00 4.32
C LEU A 129 4.66 -1.41 3.62
N LEU A 130 5.66 -0.52 3.57
CA LEU A 130 6.99 -0.86 3.09
C LEU A 130 7.61 -1.94 3.97
N VAL A 131 7.65 -1.74 5.27
CA VAL A 131 8.23 -2.68 6.23
C VAL A 131 7.46 -4.00 6.23
N THR A 132 6.14 -3.96 6.37
CA THR A 132 5.31 -5.18 6.43
C THR A 132 5.28 -5.92 5.10
N GLY A 133 5.28 -5.20 3.98
CA GLY A 133 5.30 -5.79 2.65
C GLY A 133 6.62 -6.50 2.35
N THR A 134 7.75 -5.86 2.65
CA THR A 134 9.06 -6.51 2.53
C THR A 134 9.20 -7.70 3.46
N ALA A 135 8.76 -7.58 4.72
CA ALA A 135 8.75 -8.71 5.66
C ALA A 135 7.88 -9.88 5.16
N THR A 136 6.71 -9.58 4.60
CA THR A 136 5.79 -10.60 4.05
C THR A 136 6.41 -11.31 2.86
N ALA A 137 7.03 -10.57 1.93
CA ALA A 137 7.72 -11.15 0.79
C ALA A 137 8.88 -12.05 1.22
N LEU A 138 9.70 -11.61 2.19
CA LEU A 138 10.81 -12.40 2.74
C LEU A 138 10.31 -13.68 3.43
N LEU A 139 9.25 -13.59 4.22
CA LEU A 139 8.66 -14.77 4.87
C LEU A 139 8.08 -15.74 3.83
N GLY A 140 7.41 -15.23 2.79
CA GLY A 140 6.91 -16.01 1.67
C GLY A 140 8.03 -16.68 0.88
N TYR A 141 9.13 -15.97 0.63
CA TYR A 141 10.34 -16.50 0.01
C TYR A 141 10.93 -17.62 0.86
N VAL A 142 11.16 -17.42 2.15
CA VAL A 142 11.74 -18.45 3.03
C VAL A 142 10.86 -19.70 3.04
N GLY A 143 9.54 -19.54 3.18
CA GLY A 143 8.60 -20.66 3.20
C GLY A 143 8.48 -21.37 1.85
N GLY A 144 8.29 -20.61 0.76
CA GLY A 144 8.12 -21.16 -0.58
C GLY A 144 9.40 -21.74 -1.17
N ASN A 145 10.53 -21.02 -1.03
CA ASN A 145 11.82 -21.46 -1.54
C ASN A 145 12.30 -22.74 -0.85
N HIS A 146 11.91 -22.99 0.41
CA HIS A 146 12.21 -24.25 1.08
C HIS A 146 11.71 -25.46 0.28
N PHE A 147 10.51 -25.41 -0.30
CA PHE A 147 9.97 -26.51 -1.09
C PHE A 147 10.60 -26.61 -2.47
N LEU A 148 10.86 -25.47 -3.13
CA LEU A 148 11.55 -25.43 -4.42
C LEU A 148 12.99 -25.98 -4.32
N ASP A 149 13.69 -25.66 -3.24
CA ASP A 149 15.06 -26.12 -2.98
C ASP A 149 15.13 -27.65 -2.79
N ARG A 150 14.09 -28.25 -2.19
CA ARG A 150 14.00 -29.73 -2.05
C ARG A 150 13.90 -30.45 -3.38
N GLU A 151 13.32 -29.80 -4.39
CA GLU A 151 13.25 -30.30 -5.77
C GLU A 151 14.47 -29.88 -6.62
N GLY A 152 15.48 -29.23 -6.01
CA GLY A 152 16.71 -28.82 -6.70
C GLY A 152 16.57 -27.56 -7.57
N ILE A 153 15.43 -26.86 -7.49
CA ILE A 153 15.12 -25.63 -8.24
C ILE A 153 15.02 -24.40 -7.33
N GLY A 154 15.70 -24.44 -6.18
CA GLY A 154 15.78 -23.34 -5.23
C GLY A 154 16.39 -22.08 -5.84
N LEU A 155 15.88 -20.93 -5.41
CA LEU A 155 16.31 -19.61 -5.88
C LEU A 155 17.22 -18.95 -4.85
N SER A 156 18.38 -18.47 -5.28
CA SER A 156 19.26 -17.65 -4.44
C SER A 156 18.65 -16.26 -4.20
N LEU A 157 18.85 -15.71 -3.01
CA LEU A 157 18.40 -14.36 -2.64
C LEU A 157 19.31 -13.28 -3.23
N GLU A 158 19.41 -13.24 -4.56
CA GLU A 158 20.27 -12.34 -5.32
C GLU A 158 19.52 -11.79 -6.55
N GLY A 159 20.09 -10.78 -7.21
CA GLY A 159 19.56 -10.22 -8.45
C GLY A 159 18.07 -9.87 -8.36
N ASP A 160 17.27 -10.42 -9.27
CA ASP A 160 15.83 -10.18 -9.36
C ASP A 160 15.02 -10.71 -8.18
N VAL A 161 15.51 -11.75 -7.50
CA VAL A 161 14.85 -12.28 -6.29
C VAL A 161 15.05 -11.32 -5.12
N ALA A 162 16.28 -10.83 -4.90
CA ALA A 162 16.51 -9.80 -3.89
C ALA A 162 15.71 -8.52 -4.20
N ARG A 163 15.63 -8.16 -5.48
CA ARG A 163 14.82 -7.04 -5.96
C ARG A 163 13.35 -7.17 -5.63
N SER A 164 12.77 -8.34 -5.87
CA SER A 164 11.35 -8.56 -5.64
C SER A 164 10.95 -8.49 -4.17
N MET A 165 11.86 -8.79 -3.22
CA MET A 165 11.58 -8.68 -1.79
C MET A 165 11.37 -7.24 -1.33
N TYR A 166 12.31 -6.34 -1.60
CA TYR A 166 12.12 -4.93 -1.25
C TYR A 166 11.13 -4.25 -2.21
N GLY A 167 11.09 -4.68 -3.48
CA GLY A 167 10.15 -4.23 -4.50
C GLY A 167 8.70 -4.47 -4.11
N SER A 168 8.42 -5.62 -3.50
CA SER A 168 7.12 -5.95 -2.90
C SER A 168 6.68 -4.92 -1.85
N GLY A 169 7.58 -4.53 -0.95
CA GLY A 169 7.29 -3.50 0.05
C GLY A 169 7.06 -2.12 -0.57
N LEU A 170 7.91 -1.72 -1.52
CA LEU A 170 7.75 -0.47 -2.27
C LEU A 170 6.40 -0.41 -3.00
N TYR A 171 6.01 -1.52 -3.61
CA TYR A 171 4.74 -1.64 -4.32
C TYR A 171 3.54 -1.53 -3.38
N LEU A 172 3.56 -2.25 -2.25
CA LEU A 172 2.47 -2.14 -1.25
C LEU A 172 2.38 -0.74 -0.65
N ALA A 173 3.51 -0.07 -0.41
CA ALA A 173 3.53 1.31 0.05
C ALA A 173 2.90 2.26 -0.99
N ALA A 174 3.26 2.11 -2.27
CA ALA A 174 2.69 2.90 -3.36
C ALA A 174 1.17 2.66 -3.50
N LEU A 175 0.71 1.40 -3.48
CA LEU A 175 -0.72 1.07 -3.50
C LEU A 175 -1.46 1.61 -2.28
N GLY A 176 -0.86 1.55 -1.10
CA GLY A 176 -1.42 2.13 0.11
C GLY A 176 -1.61 3.64 -0.02
N LEU A 177 -0.62 4.35 -0.56
CA LEU A 177 -0.71 5.80 -0.83
C LEU A 177 -1.75 6.13 -1.91
N LEU A 178 -1.80 5.36 -2.99
CA LEU A 178 -2.82 5.47 -4.03
C LEU A 178 -4.22 5.34 -3.42
N SER A 179 -4.41 4.32 -2.59
CA SER A 179 -5.68 4.05 -1.93
C SER A 179 -6.04 5.10 -0.88
N MET A 180 -5.06 5.62 -0.17
CA MET A 180 -5.21 6.74 0.78
C MET A 180 -5.66 8.01 0.05
N ALA A 181 -5.06 8.32 -1.11
CA ALA A 181 -5.45 9.47 -1.94
C ALA A 181 -6.90 9.33 -2.42
N VAL A 182 -7.29 8.15 -2.92
CA VAL A 182 -8.69 7.86 -3.28
C VAL A 182 -9.61 7.99 -2.05
N GLY A 183 -9.18 7.53 -0.88
CA GLY A 183 -9.91 7.70 0.39
C GLY A 183 -10.21 9.17 0.71
N PHE A 184 -9.27 10.09 0.46
CA PHE A 184 -9.49 11.54 0.63
C PHE A 184 -10.47 12.12 -0.39
N LEU A 185 -10.44 11.64 -1.62
CA LEU A 185 -11.32 12.09 -2.72
C LEU A 185 -12.76 11.63 -2.50
N VAL A 186 -12.94 10.36 -2.17
CA VAL A 186 -14.24 9.66 -2.10
C VAL A 186 -14.88 9.79 -0.72
N ARG A 187 -14.10 9.78 0.36
CA ARG A 187 -14.55 9.89 1.76
C ARG A 187 -15.55 8.82 2.21
N HIS A 188 -15.63 7.71 1.48
CA HIS A 188 -16.48 6.57 1.79
C HIS A 188 -15.68 5.27 1.68
N THR A 189 -15.55 4.53 2.79
CA THR A 189 -14.66 3.36 2.90
C THR A 189 -14.93 2.32 1.83
N ALA A 190 -16.18 1.84 1.71
CA ALA A 190 -16.51 0.77 0.78
C ALA A 190 -16.33 1.22 -0.69
N ALA A 191 -16.64 2.49 -1.00
CA ALA A 191 -16.52 2.98 -2.36
C ALA A 191 -15.04 3.16 -2.76
N ALA A 192 -14.22 3.69 -1.86
CA ALA A 192 -12.78 3.86 -2.10
C ALA A 192 -12.07 2.50 -2.29
N ILE A 193 -12.34 1.52 -1.41
CA ILE A 193 -11.78 0.17 -1.57
C ILE A 193 -12.24 -0.44 -2.90
N SER A 194 -13.54 -0.41 -3.21
CA SER A 194 -14.07 -0.98 -4.45
C SER A 194 -13.47 -0.34 -5.69
N ILE A 195 -13.30 0.99 -5.73
CA ILE A 195 -12.69 1.68 -6.87
C ILE A 195 -11.25 1.22 -7.06
N VAL A 196 -10.45 1.21 -6.00
CA VAL A 196 -9.02 0.87 -6.11
C VAL A 196 -8.85 -0.60 -6.49
N LEU A 197 -9.57 -1.51 -5.83
CA LEU A 197 -9.50 -2.94 -6.15
C LEU A 197 -10.02 -3.23 -7.57
N ALA A 198 -11.12 -2.61 -7.98
CA ALA A 198 -11.63 -2.78 -9.34
C ALA A 198 -10.61 -2.27 -10.36
N THR A 199 -9.99 -1.11 -10.15
CA THR A 199 -8.97 -0.58 -11.07
C THR A 199 -7.74 -1.47 -11.15
N VAL A 200 -7.21 -1.90 -10.00
CA VAL A 200 -5.98 -2.69 -9.91
C VAL A 200 -6.18 -4.12 -10.42
N PHE A 201 -7.23 -4.82 -9.96
CA PHE A 201 -7.43 -6.24 -10.23
C PHE A 201 -8.34 -6.53 -11.41
N VAL A 202 -9.38 -5.73 -11.62
CA VAL A 202 -10.36 -6.00 -12.69
C VAL A 202 -9.95 -5.28 -13.95
N ILE A 203 -9.91 -3.95 -13.92
CA ILE A 203 -9.61 -3.13 -15.10
C ILE A 203 -8.20 -3.42 -15.60
N GLY A 204 -7.19 -3.47 -14.71
CA GLY A 204 -5.82 -3.79 -15.09
C GLY A 204 -5.68 -5.09 -15.89
N ASN A 205 -6.41 -6.14 -15.51
CA ASN A 205 -6.38 -7.42 -16.24
C ASN A 205 -7.28 -7.42 -17.49
N MET A 206 -8.41 -6.70 -17.46
CA MET A 206 -9.35 -6.66 -18.59
C MET A 206 -8.86 -5.79 -19.76
N VAL A 207 -8.02 -4.79 -19.51
CA VAL A 207 -7.44 -3.93 -20.57
C VAL A 207 -6.57 -4.73 -21.53
N MET A 208 -6.01 -5.88 -21.11
CA MET A 208 -5.24 -6.77 -21.98
C MET A 208 -6.05 -7.34 -23.15
N LEU A 209 -7.39 -7.30 -23.07
CA LEU A 209 -8.26 -7.76 -24.16
C LEU A 209 -8.47 -6.70 -25.26
N ILE A 210 -8.01 -5.46 -25.06
CA ILE A 210 -8.14 -4.40 -26.05
C ILE A 210 -7.07 -4.61 -27.13
N PRO A 211 -7.44 -4.85 -28.40
CA PRO A 211 -6.46 -5.09 -29.45
C PRO A 211 -5.75 -3.79 -29.87
N GLY A 212 -4.48 -3.94 -30.27
CA GLY A 212 -3.68 -2.89 -30.88
C GLY A 212 -2.82 -2.09 -29.88
N GLU A 213 -2.00 -1.19 -30.42
CA GLU A 213 -0.97 -0.47 -29.66
C GLU A 213 -1.51 0.31 -28.45
N LEU A 214 -2.74 0.83 -28.55
CA LEU A 214 -3.40 1.51 -27.44
C LEU A 214 -3.67 0.57 -26.27
N GLY A 215 -4.12 -0.67 -26.52
CA GLY A 215 -4.34 -1.67 -25.48
C GLY A 215 -3.04 -2.04 -24.76
N ASP A 216 -1.94 -2.19 -25.52
CA ASP A 216 -0.62 -2.49 -24.98
C ASP A 216 -0.10 -1.36 -24.08
N VAL A 217 -0.24 -0.11 -24.53
CA VAL A 217 0.18 1.07 -23.76
C VAL A 217 -0.64 1.18 -22.47
N ILE A 218 -1.96 1.06 -22.55
CA ILE A 218 -2.84 1.18 -21.38
C ILE A 218 -2.55 0.05 -20.38
N THR A 219 -2.38 -1.19 -20.87
CA THR A 219 -2.04 -2.36 -20.05
C THR A 219 -0.76 -2.11 -19.26
N LYS A 220 0.27 -1.54 -19.90
CA LYS A 220 1.57 -1.26 -19.29
C LYS A 220 1.52 -0.20 -18.21
N VAL A 221 0.64 0.80 -18.34
CA VAL A 221 0.59 1.93 -17.39
C VAL A 221 -0.40 1.70 -16.25
N MET A 222 -1.33 0.76 -16.35
CA MET A 222 -2.32 0.50 -15.29
C MET A 222 -1.65 0.23 -13.92
N PRO A 223 -2.17 0.77 -12.80
CA PRO A 223 -1.50 0.69 -11.49
C PRO A 223 -1.20 -0.74 -11.02
N GLY A 224 -2.07 -1.70 -11.39
CA GLY A 224 -1.87 -3.12 -11.08
C GLY A 224 -0.71 -3.77 -11.86
N ASN A 225 -0.49 -3.32 -13.09
CA ASN A 225 0.43 -3.96 -14.03
C ASN A 225 1.76 -3.23 -14.12
N ALA A 226 1.77 -1.91 -13.95
CA ALA A 226 2.94 -1.05 -14.18
C ALA A 226 4.15 -1.53 -13.39
N ALA A 227 3.98 -1.87 -12.11
CA ALA A 227 5.06 -2.35 -11.25
C ALA A 227 5.09 -3.88 -11.07
N SER A 228 4.42 -4.65 -11.94
CA SER A 228 4.39 -6.12 -11.87
C SER A 228 5.80 -6.73 -11.87
N SER A 229 6.66 -6.25 -12.77
CA SER A 229 8.07 -6.66 -12.85
C SER A 229 8.89 -6.23 -11.64
N LEU A 230 8.45 -5.28 -10.81
CA LEU A 230 9.13 -4.93 -9.55
C LEU A 230 8.88 -5.99 -8.47
N VAL A 231 7.70 -6.62 -8.48
CA VAL A 231 7.23 -7.55 -7.45
C VAL A 231 7.51 -9.00 -7.84
N ALA A 232 7.56 -9.32 -9.12
CA ALA A 232 7.91 -10.65 -9.62
C ALA A 232 9.40 -10.66 -10.07
N PRO A 233 10.21 -11.64 -9.61
CA PRO A 233 11.53 -11.88 -10.18
C PRO A 233 11.45 -12.17 -11.68
N VAL A 234 10.51 -13.02 -12.08
CA VAL A 234 10.20 -13.38 -13.46
C VAL A 234 8.75 -12.99 -13.73
N SER A 235 8.53 -12.17 -14.76
CA SER A 235 7.19 -11.69 -15.13
C SER A 235 6.46 -12.74 -15.97
N PHE A 236 5.18 -12.99 -15.65
CA PHE A 236 4.27 -13.75 -16.52
C PHE A 236 3.91 -13.00 -17.81
N ASN A 237 4.19 -11.70 -17.88
CA ASN A 237 3.99 -10.88 -19.06
C ASN A 237 5.36 -10.44 -19.63
N PRO A 238 5.79 -10.98 -20.78
CA PRO A 238 7.08 -10.63 -21.39
C PRO A 238 7.13 -9.18 -21.87
N ASP A 239 5.97 -8.55 -22.11
CA ASP A 239 5.85 -7.15 -22.53
C ASP A 239 5.71 -6.19 -21.36
N ALA A 240 5.89 -6.63 -20.11
CA ALA A 240 5.82 -5.76 -18.95
C ALA A 240 6.89 -4.65 -19.00
N LEU A 241 6.58 -3.50 -18.39
CA LEU A 241 7.57 -2.46 -18.18
C LEU A 241 8.69 -2.98 -17.27
N GLY A 242 9.93 -2.59 -17.54
CA GLY A 242 11.05 -2.90 -16.67
C GLY A 242 10.80 -2.44 -15.23
N ALA A 243 11.28 -3.20 -14.24
CA ALA A 243 10.92 -3.06 -12.83
C ALA A 243 10.89 -1.62 -12.30
N TRP A 244 11.96 -0.85 -12.55
CA TRP A 244 12.09 0.52 -12.05
C TRP A 244 11.32 1.54 -12.88
N THR A 245 11.26 1.36 -14.20
CA THR A 245 10.47 2.20 -15.10
C THR A 245 8.98 2.08 -14.76
N GLY A 246 8.52 0.84 -14.60
CA GLY A 246 7.17 0.53 -14.18
C GLY A 246 6.80 1.11 -12.80
N PHE A 247 7.73 1.01 -11.84
CA PHE A 247 7.56 1.64 -10.54
C PHE A 247 7.49 3.18 -10.61
N ALA A 248 8.30 3.80 -11.47
CA ALA A 248 8.27 5.25 -11.68
C ALA A 248 6.92 5.72 -12.26
N VAL A 249 6.32 4.92 -13.17
CA VAL A 249 4.97 5.18 -13.69
C VAL A 249 3.95 5.15 -12.55
N LEU A 250 3.95 4.09 -11.74
CA LEU A 250 3.05 3.98 -10.58
C LEU A 250 3.24 5.15 -9.60
N LEU A 251 4.48 5.56 -9.31
CA LEU A 251 4.75 6.74 -8.48
C LEU A 251 4.21 8.04 -9.09
N GLY A 252 4.22 8.16 -10.42
CA GLY A 252 3.58 9.26 -11.14
C GLY A 252 2.07 9.30 -10.91
N GLU A 253 1.39 8.15 -10.99
CA GLU A 253 -0.04 8.02 -10.72
C GLU A 253 -0.38 8.34 -9.25
N VAL A 254 0.39 7.78 -8.31
CA VAL A 254 0.28 8.07 -6.88
C VAL A 254 0.46 9.56 -6.61
N GLY A 255 1.47 10.17 -7.22
CA GLY A 255 1.76 11.59 -7.10
C GLY A 255 0.62 12.46 -7.62
N ALA A 256 0.07 12.13 -8.79
CA ALA A 256 -1.07 12.84 -9.39
C ALA A 256 -2.32 12.75 -8.50
N LEU A 257 -2.66 11.57 -7.99
CA LEU A 257 -3.80 11.39 -7.08
C LEU A 257 -3.58 12.07 -5.73
N CYS A 258 -2.37 12.00 -5.17
CA CYS A 258 -2.01 12.72 -3.94
C CYS A 258 -2.14 14.25 -4.13
N ALA A 259 -1.69 14.77 -5.27
CA ALA A 259 -1.81 16.19 -5.60
C ALA A 259 -3.28 16.62 -5.73
N ALA A 260 -4.10 15.83 -6.43
CA ALA A 260 -5.54 16.07 -6.54
C ALA A 260 -6.25 16.04 -5.17
N ALA A 261 -5.95 15.03 -4.35
CA ALA A 261 -6.48 14.89 -3.00
C ALA A 261 -6.09 16.08 -2.11
N TRP A 262 -4.82 16.50 -2.18
CA TRP A 262 -4.31 17.64 -1.45
C TRP A 262 -4.97 18.95 -1.87
N TRP A 263 -5.15 19.16 -3.18
CA TRP A 263 -5.81 20.34 -3.70
C TRP A 263 -7.27 20.43 -3.21
N LEU A 264 -8.03 19.34 -3.31
CA LEU A 264 -9.40 19.25 -2.78
C LEU A 264 -9.49 19.46 -1.26
N LEU A 265 -8.48 19.05 -0.49
CA LEU A 265 -8.41 19.30 0.96
C LEU A 265 -8.16 20.78 1.31
N ARG A 266 -7.53 21.54 0.42
CA ARG A 266 -7.33 22.99 0.60
C ARG A 266 -8.59 23.78 0.29
N GLU A 267 -9.30 23.39 -0.76
CA GLU A 267 -10.49 24.13 -1.23
C GLU A 267 -11.75 23.80 -0.43
N ARG A 268 -11.87 22.57 0.07
CA ARG A 268 -13.02 22.18 0.89
C ARG A 268 -12.82 22.63 2.33
N ASP A 269 -13.64 23.57 2.78
CA ASP A 269 -13.85 23.81 4.21
C ASP A 269 -14.39 22.52 4.84
N ALA A 270 -13.72 22.06 5.89
CA ALA A 270 -14.07 20.82 6.61
C ALA A 270 -15.05 21.13 7.74
#